data_AF-A0A1I2Y3Z6-F1
#
_entry.id   AF-A0A1I2Y3Z6-F1
#
_cell.length_a   1.000
_cell.length_b   1.000
_cell.length_c   1.000
_cell.angle_alpha   90.00
_cell.angle_beta   90.00
_cell.angle_gamma   90.00
#
_symmetry.space_group_name_H-M   'P 1'
#
loop_
_entity.id
_entity.type
_entity.pdbx_description
1 polymer ?
#
loop_
_entity_poly.entity_id
_entity_poly.type
_entity_poly.pdbx_seq_one_letter_code
_entity_poly.pdbx_strand_id
1 'polypeptide(L)'
;MDTGSASNHRLHFSRKALVAIGVLVAVIAVVVALAISRSPQVPRAGAPAGGVSEVQRLMPPTPPFTKTIDAYQKYQGGTTCSPTDKPGAVDIKNLVVATYHNAWWGIHRACTSSVNEHKEGRAIDVAFNAADPVQRTRANDFLYWLLKPDQYGNRNAMARRIGVMYLIWNHKMWRSYNPSAGWLPYSGSNPHTDHVHISLSWDGALRKTTWWTQRTGAATPMPSPPAGVSRERAPTDITDSPR
;
A
#
# COMPACT_ATOMS: atom_id res chain seq x y z
N MET A 1 32.61 44.70 -92.64
CA MET A 1 32.66 44.06 -91.30
C MET A 1 31.21 44.01 -90.84
N ASP A 2 30.42 43.02 -91.27
CA ASP A 2 30.31 41.66 -90.68
C ASP A 2 30.25 41.72 -89.14
N THR A 3 29.34 41.09 -88.40
CA THR A 3 28.16 40.23 -88.62
C THR A 3 27.54 40.11 -87.21
N GLY A 4 26.23 40.01 -87.03
CA GLY A 4 25.70 38.69 -86.70
C GLY A 4 24.57 38.79 -85.66
N SER A 5 23.38 38.40 -86.10
CA SER A 5 22.14 38.26 -85.36
C SER A 5 22.21 37.10 -84.36
N ALA A 6 21.83 37.32 -83.10
CA ALA A 6 21.66 36.25 -82.11
C ALA A 6 20.18 35.86 -82.01
N SER A 7 19.87 34.66 -82.49
CA SER A 7 18.56 34.02 -82.47
C SER A 7 18.21 33.50 -81.06
N ASN A 8 17.06 33.89 -80.53
CA ASN A 8 16.51 33.35 -79.28
C ASN A 8 15.90 31.96 -79.52
N HIS A 9 16.62 30.89 -79.18
CA HIS A 9 16.07 29.54 -79.15
C HIS A 9 15.25 29.32 -77.87
N ARG A 10 13.91 29.37 -77.99
CA ARG A 10 13.00 28.76 -77.00
C ARG A 10 13.15 27.24 -77.07
N LEU A 11 13.68 26.65 -76.00
CA LEU A 11 13.65 25.20 -75.79
C LEU A 11 12.21 24.74 -75.58
N HIS A 12 11.62 24.13 -76.62
CA HIS A 12 10.35 23.42 -76.52
C HIS A 12 10.59 22.02 -75.94
N PHE A 13 10.33 21.85 -74.64
CA PHE A 13 10.22 20.53 -74.05
C PHE A 13 8.90 19.88 -74.49
N SER A 14 9.00 18.77 -75.21
CA SER A 14 7.87 17.92 -75.57
C SER A 14 7.12 17.48 -74.31
N ARG A 15 5.78 17.44 -74.37
CA ARG A 15 4.92 16.91 -73.28
C ARG A 15 5.34 15.51 -72.83
N LYS A 16 6.02 14.73 -73.67
CA LYS A 16 6.59 13.42 -73.32
C LYS A 16 7.78 13.50 -72.34
N ALA A 17 8.58 14.57 -72.41
CA ALA A 17 9.74 14.77 -71.52
C ALA A 17 9.32 15.23 -70.10
N LEU A 18 8.25 16.01 -69.98
CA LEU A 18 7.69 16.41 -68.67
C LEU A 18 7.02 15.24 -67.92
N VAL A 19 6.39 14.30 -68.65
CA VAL A 19 5.82 13.08 -68.05
C VAL A 19 6.93 12.13 -67.58
N ALA A 20 8.02 11.99 -68.33
CA ALA A 20 9.14 11.13 -67.95
C ALA A 20 9.88 11.59 -66.68
N ILE A 21 10.03 12.91 -66.49
CA ILE A 21 10.65 13.49 -65.28
C ILE A 21 9.71 13.34 -64.07
N GLY A 22 8.40 13.51 -64.23
CA GLY A 22 7.41 13.29 -63.17
C GLY A 22 7.33 11.84 -62.69
N VAL A 23 7.41 10.87 -63.61
CA VAL A 23 7.44 9.43 -63.28
C VAL A 23 8.74 9.04 -62.58
N LEU A 24 9.88 9.62 -62.96
CA LEU A 24 11.18 9.32 -62.33
C LEU A 24 11.26 9.83 -60.88
N VAL A 25 10.70 11.01 -60.58
CA VAL A 25 10.67 11.56 -59.21
C VAL A 25 9.70 10.79 -58.30
N ALA A 26 8.56 10.33 -58.83
CA ALA A 26 7.60 9.51 -58.09
C ALA A 26 8.14 8.09 -57.79
N VAL A 27 8.90 7.49 -58.72
CA VAL A 27 9.50 6.16 -58.51
C VAL A 27 10.64 6.20 -57.48
N ILE A 28 11.44 7.27 -57.45
CA ILE A 28 12.51 7.42 -56.45
C ILE A 28 11.94 7.62 -55.03
N ALA A 29 10.83 8.35 -54.88
CA ALA A 29 10.16 8.51 -53.58
C ALA A 29 9.57 7.20 -53.04
N VAL A 30 9.07 6.31 -53.92
CA VAL A 30 8.52 4.99 -53.53
C VAL A 30 9.65 3.98 -53.24
N VAL A 31 10.78 4.05 -53.95
CA VAL A 31 11.93 3.14 -53.71
C VAL A 31 12.67 3.48 -52.40
N VAL A 32 12.72 4.75 -51.98
CA VAL A 32 13.28 5.13 -50.67
C VAL A 32 12.33 4.77 -49.52
N ALA A 33 11.01 4.80 -49.72
CA ALA A 33 10.03 4.42 -48.71
C ALA A 33 9.91 2.89 -48.48
N LEU A 34 10.32 2.06 -49.45
CA LEU A 34 10.31 0.59 -49.30
C LEU A 34 11.62 -0.01 -48.77
N ALA A 35 12.68 0.78 -48.58
CA ALA A 35 13.99 0.29 -48.16
C ALA A 35 14.34 0.49 -46.67
N ILE A 36 13.46 1.10 -45.86
CA ILE A 36 13.73 1.38 -44.42
C ILE A 36 12.91 0.48 -43.47
N SER A 37 12.23 -0.55 -43.96
CA SER A 37 11.36 -1.40 -43.12
C SER A 37 11.84 -2.85 -42.96
N ARG A 38 13.16 -3.08 -42.91
CA ARG A 38 13.72 -4.36 -42.45
C ARG A 38 14.83 -4.14 -41.45
N SER A 39 14.45 -3.70 -40.26
CA SER A 39 15.28 -3.89 -39.07
C SER A 39 15.59 -5.39 -38.94
N PRO A 40 16.86 -5.81 -38.78
CA PRO A 40 17.15 -7.19 -38.43
C PRO A 40 16.48 -7.46 -37.09
N GLN A 41 15.43 -8.30 -37.10
CA GLN A 41 14.89 -8.89 -35.90
C GLN A 41 16.02 -9.74 -35.33
N VAL A 42 16.74 -9.21 -34.33
CA VAL A 42 17.53 -10.05 -33.44
C VAL A 42 16.54 -11.10 -32.94
N PRO A 43 16.79 -12.41 -33.12
CA PRO A 43 15.91 -13.43 -32.57
C PRO A 43 15.90 -13.20 -31.06
N ARG A 44 14.81 -12.61 -30.56
CA ARG A 44 14.54 -12.55 -29.14
C ARG A 44 14.36 -14.01 -28.76
N ALA A 45 15.42 -14.61 -28.22
CA ALA A 45 15.31 -15.87 -27.51
C ALA A 45 14.06 -15.76 -26.65
N GLY A 46 13.09 -16.65 -26.90
CA GLY A 46 11.84 -16.67 -26.16
C GLY A 46 12.22 -16.79 -24.69
N ALA A 47 12.18 -15.65 -23.98
CA ALA A 47 12.19 -15.68 -22.54
C ALA A 47 11.02 -16.59 -22.17
N PRO A 48 11.23 -17.65 -21.37
CA PRO A 48 10.11 -18.43 -20.93
C PRO A 48 9.12 -17.45 -20.32
N ALA A 49 7.83 -17.61 -20.65
CA ALA A 49 6.74 -16.98 -19.94
C ALA A 49 6.68 -17.60 -18.53
N GLY A 50 7.75 -17.41 -17.75
CA GLY A 50 7.75 -17.56 -16.32
C GLY A 50 7.03 -16.34 -15.80
N GLY A 51 5.71 -16.42 -15.71
CA GLY A 51 4.99 -15.58 -14.77
C GLY A 51 5.66 -15.80 -13.43
N VAL A 52 6.41 -14.80 -12.96
CA VAL A 52 6.77 -14.76 -11.55
C VAL A 52 5.45 -14.75 -10.81
N SER A 53 5.10 -15.87 -10.18
CA SER A 53 3.99 -15.90 -9.24
C SER A 53 4.32 -14.84 -8.21
N GLU A 54 3.58 -13.72 -8.22
CA GLU A 54 3.71 -12.72 -7.16
C GLU A 54 3.50 -13.49 -5.85
N VAL A 55 4.49 -13.45 -4.96
CA VAL A 55 4.35 -14.10 -3.65
C VAL A 55 3.12 -13.49 -3.00
N GLN A 56 2.05 -14.26 -2.93
CA GLN A 56 0.77 -13.82 -2.41
C GLN A 56 0.96 -13.46 -0.93
N ARG A 57 0.85 -12.17 -0.61
CA ARG A 57 0.90 -11.69 0.78
C ARG A 57 -0.19 -12.36 1.60
N LEU A 58 0.16 -12.79 2.81
CA LEU A 58 -0.80 -13.32 3.78
C LEU A 58 -1.48 -12.14 4.45
N MET A 59 -2.58 -11.65 3.88
CA MET A 59 -3.34 -10.54 4.43
C MET A 59 -4.56 -11.05 5.21
N PRO A 60 -5.02 -10.32 6.26
CA PRO A 60 -6.25 -10.66 6.93
C PRO A 60 -7.47 -10.68 5.98
N PRO A 61 -8.46 -11.55 6.23
CA PRO A 61 -9.71 -11.55 5.50
C PRO A 61 -10.36 -10.16 5.51
N THR A 62 -10.71 -9.66 4.32
CA THR A 62 -11.30 -8.33 4.17
C THR A 62 -12.75 -8.47 3.71
N PRO A 63 -13.73 -8.09 4.55
CA PRO A 63 -15.12 -8.05 4.11
C PRO A 63 -15.30 -6.96 3.03
N PRO A 64 -16.30 -7.09 2.15
CA PRO A 64 -16.59 -6.04 1.19
C PRO A 64 -17.15 -4.81 1.90
N PHE A 65 -16.86 -3.65 1.32
CA PHE A 65 -17.27 -2.33 1.81
C PHE A 65 -17.81 -1.50 0.67
N THR A 66 -18.61 -0.48 1.00
CA THR A 66 -18.95 0.58 0.06
C THR A 66 -17.77 1.57 -0.11
N LYS A 67 -17.91 2.50 -1.06
CA LYS A 67 -16.91 3.57 -1.31
C LYS A 67 -16.69 4.47 -0.08
N THR A 68 -17.70 4.64 0.76
CA THR A 68 -17.63 5.49 1.96
C THR A 68 -16.65 4.91 2.98
N ILE A 69 -15.87 5.78 3.62
CA ILE A 69 -14.83 5.42 4.57
C ILE A 69 -14.67 6.53 5.62
N ASP A 70 -14.28 6.17 6.83
CA ASP A 70 -14.01 7.10 7.93
C ASP A 70 -12.91 8.10 7.58
N ALA A 71 -12.94 9.30 8.14
CA ALA A 71 -11.81 10.23 8.07
C ALA A 71 -10.56 9.63 8.75
N TYR A 72 -9.40 10.23 8.48
CA TYR A 72 -8.21 9.95 9.29
C TYR A 72 -8.45 10.33 10.75
N GLN A 73 -7.92 9.54 11.67
CA GLN A 73 -8.12 9.73 13.10
C GLN A 73 -7.17 10.81 13.62
N LYS A 74 -7.67 11.68 14.49
CA LYS A 74 -6.86 12.67 15.21
C LYS A 74 -6.09 12.01 16.35
N TYR A 75 -5.00 12.63 16.79
CA TYR A 75 -4.35 12.22 18.03
C TYR A 75 -5.27 12.49 19.23
N GLN A 76 -5.43 11.48 20.08
CA GLN A 76 -6.18 11.49 21.32
C GLN A 76 -5.31 10.77 22.35
N GLY A 77 -4.60 11.53 23.18
CA GLY A 77 -3.80 10.95 24.25
C GLY A 77 -4.67 10.30 25.31
N GLY A 78 -4.10 9.34 26.06
CA GLY A 78 -4.78 8.76 27.21
C GLY A 78 -5.11 9.80 28.27
N THR A 79 -6.32 9.76 28.80
CA THR A 79 -6.81 10.71 29.83
C THR A 79 -7.32 10.01 31.09
N THR A 80 -7.63 8.72 31.00
CA THR A 80 -8.20 7.95 32.11
C THR A 80 -7.51 6.59 32.23
N CYS A 81 -7.59 5.98 33.41
CA CYS A 81 -7.36 4.55 33.51
C CYS A 81 -8.70 3.82 33.55
N SER A 82 -8.97 3.06 32.51
CA SER A 82 -10.12 2.17 32.37
C SER A 82 -9.62 0.87 31.75
N PRO A 83 -8.97 0.00 32.56
CA PRO A 83 -8.19 -1.13 32.07
C PRO A 83 -9.09 -2.32 31.70
N THR A 84 -10.19 -2.04 31.01
CA THR A 84 -11.05 -3.02 30.38
C THR A 84 -10.72 -3.06 28.91
N ASP A 85 -10.55 -4.26 28.35
CA ASP A 85 -10.31 -4.41 26.91
C ASP A 85 -11.49 -3.83 26.13
N LYS A 86 -11.20 -2.85 25.27
CA LYS A 86 -12.24 -2.24 24.45
C LYS A 86 -12.60 -3.20 23.31
N PRO A 87 -13.88 -3.29 22.93
CA PRO A 87 -14.35 -4.34 22.02
C PRO A 87 -13.68 -4.31 20.64
N GLY A 88 -13.39 -3.12 20.10
CA GLY A 88 -12.63 -2.99 18.85
C GLY A 88 -11.18 -3.49 18.97
N ALA A 89 -10.54 -3.29 20.13
CA ALA A 89 -9.20 -3.79 20.39
C ALA A 89 -9.17 -5.33 20.47
N VAL A 90 -10.16 -5.93 21.14
CA VAL A 90 -10.33 -7.39 21.19
C VAL A 90 -10.50 -7.98 19.80
N ASP A 91 -11.32 -7.35 18.97
CA ASP A 91 -11.58 -7.81 17.62
C ASP A 91 -10.34 -7.75 16.73
N ILE A 92 -9.60 -6.64 16.73
CA ILE A 92 -8.36 -6.55 15.96
C ILE A 92 -7.34 -7.60 16.42
N LYS A 93 -7.19 -7.79 17.73
CA LYS A 93 -6.37 -8.88 18.27
C LYS A 93 -6.81 -10.24 17.71
N ASN A 94 -8.11 -10.54 17.72
CA ASN A 94 -8.64 -11.80 17.22
C ASN A 94 -8.35 -12.00 15.73
N LEU A 95 -8.54 -10.97 14.91
CA LEU A 95 -8.23 -11.00 13.48
C LEU A 95 -6.76 -11.28 13.21
N VAL A 96 -5.85 -10.58 13.89
CA VAL A 96 -4.40 -10.74 13.68
C VAL A 96 -3.96 -12.13 14.14
N VAL A 97 -4.37 -12.56 15.33
CA VAL A 97 -4.01 -13.88 15.87
C VAL A 97 -4.59 -15.02 15.01
N ALA A 98 -5.82 -14.91 14.51
CA ALA A 98 -6.39 -15.90 13.61
C ALA A 98 -5.68 -15.96 12.25
N THR A 99 -5.10 -14.84 11.79
CA THR A 99 -4.40 -14.77 10.50
C THR A 99 -2.97 -15.30 10.59
N TYR A 100 -2.24 -14.98 11.66
CA TYR A 100 -0.79 -15.21 11.73
C TYR A 100 -0.34 -16.16 12.83
N HIS A 101 -1.25 -16.60 13.71
CA HIS A 101 -0.96 -17.47 14.85
C HIS A 101 0.13 -16.90 15.76
N ASN A 102 0.06 -15.59 16.05
CA ASN A 102 1.05 -14.90 16.89
C ASN A 102 1.14 -15.52 18.29
N ALA A 103 2.36 -15.55 18.84
CA ALA A 103 2.64 -16.23 20.11
C ALA A 103 2.00 -15.55 21.34
N TRP A 104 1.92 -14.21 21.33
CA TRP A 104 1.36 -13.43 22.45
C TRP A 104 0.68 -12.14 21.98
N TRP A 105 -0.13 -11.55 22.86
CA TRP A 105 -0.79 -10.26 22.66
C TRP A 105 -1.10 -9.58 24.00
N GLY A 106 -1.26 -8.25 23.99
CA GLY A 106 -1.64 -7.46 25.16
C GLY A 106 -2.52 -6.27 24.78
N ILE A 107 -3.64 -6.07 25.51
CA ILE A 107 -4.56 -4.93 25.30
C ILE A 107 -4.48 -3.99 26.50
N HIS A 108 -5.17 -4.28 27.61
CA HIS A 108 -5.07 -3.40 28.77
C HIS A 108 -3.81 -3.65 29.60
N ARG A 109 -3.29 -2.58 30.21
CA ARG A 109 -2.27 -2.61 31.26
C ARG A 109 -2.87 -2.12 32.57
N ALA A 110 -2.37 -2.61 33.71
CA ALA A 110 -2.83 -2.21 35.04
C ALA A 110 -2.66 -0.69 35.25
N CYS A 111 -3.55 -0.08 36.04
CA CYS A 111 -3.49 1.34 36.35
C CYS A 111 -2.23 1.70 37.13
N THR A 112 -1.59 2.78 36.71
CA THR A 112 -0.48 3.45 37.40
C THR A 112 -0.72 4.96 37.36
N SER A 113 0.21 5.78 37.83
CA SER A 113 0.11 7.24 37.75
C SER A 113 0.17 7.78 36.32
N SER A 114 0.70 7.01 35.36
CA SER A 114 0.69 7.34 33.93
C SER A 114 -0.59 6.87 33.25
N VAL A 115 -1.16 7.70 32.37
CA VAL A 115 -2.27 7.33 31.48
C VAL A 115 -1.77 7.20 30.04
N ASN A 116 -2.19 6.13 29.37
CA ASN A 116 -1.94 5.89 27.95
C ASN A 116 -3.04 4.97 27.39
N GLU A 117 -2.97 4.74 26.09
CA GLU A 117 -3.93 3.96 25.30
C GLU A 117 -4.12 2.52 25.84
N HIS A 118 -3.07 1.89 26.38
CA HIS A 118 -3.18 0.59 27.04
C HIS A 118 -3.88 0.69 28.41
N LYS A 119 -3.72 1.80 29.14
CA LYS A 119 -4.48 2.02 30.40
C LYS A 119 -5.97 2.25 30.12
N GLU A 120 -6.32 2.65 28.90
CA GLU A 120 -7.69 2.79 28.41
C GLU A 120 -8.21 1.53 27.68
N GLY A 121 -7.36 0.50 27.51
CA GLY A 121 -7.71 -0.75 26.82
C GLY A 121 -8.00 -0.59 25.32
N ARG A 122 -7.51 0.49 24.70
CA ARG A 122 -7.69 0.79 23.27
C ARG A 122 -6.41 0.67 22.43
N ALA A 123 -5.29 0.30 23.04
CA ALA A 123 -4.10 -0.16 22.33
C ALA A 123 -4.00 -1.68 22.34
N ILE A 124 -3.33 -2.23 21.33
CA ILE A 124 -3.03 -3.65 21.18
C ILE A 124 -1.56 -3.79 20.82
N ASP A 125 -0.83 -4.60 21.58
CA ASP A 125 0.47 -5.15 21.19
C ASP A 125 0.24 -6.58 20.69
N VAL A 126 0.75 -6.92 19.50
CA VAL A 126 0.70 -8.29 18.96
C VAL A 126 2.11 -8.75 18.56
N ALA A 127 2.48 -9.94 18.99
CA ALA A 127 3.82 -10.49 18.82
C ALA A 127 4.24 -10.61 17.35
N PHE A 128 5.35 -9.98 17.00
CA PHE A 128 6.06 -10.18 15.75
C PHE A 128 7.55 -9.95 16.02
N ASN A 129 8.39 -10.96 15.82
CA ASN A 129 9.83 -10.77 15.98
C ASN A 129 10.43 -10.18 14.71
N ALA A 130 10.92 -8.94 14.79
CA ALA A 130 11.59 -8.29 13.68
C ALA A 130 12.83 -9.07 13.27
N ALA A 131 13.60 -9.68 14.16
CA ALA A 131 14.81 -10.45 13.78
C ALA A 131 14.49 -11.75 13.01
N ASP A 132 13.29 -12.29 13.15
CA ASP A 132 12.82 -13.49 12.44
C ASP A 132 12.30 -13.10 11.04
N PRO A 133 12.88 -13.62 9.94
CA PRO A 133 12.47 -13.26 8.58
C PRO A 133 11.00 -13.58 8.27
N VAL A 134 10.45 -14.67 8.81
CA VAL A 134 9.06 -15.09 8.57
C VAL A 134 8.11 -14.16 9.32
N GLN A 135 8.38 -13.89 10.60
CA GLN A 135 7.55 -12.98 11.39
C GLN A 135 7.65 -11.54 10.90
N ARG A 136 8.84 -11.07 10.50
CA ARG A 136 9.02 -9.76 9.86
C ARG A 136 8.21 -9.64 8.57
N THR A 137 8.20 -10.67 7.74
CA THR A 137 7.39 -10.69 6.51
C THR A 137 5.90 -10.62 6.84
N ARG A 138 5.41 -11.39 7.81
CA ARG A 138 4.00 -11.36 8.24
C ARG A 138 3.59 -10.01 8.84
N ALA A 139 4.47 -9.38 9.64
CA ALA A 139 4.24 -8.02 10.13
C ALA A 139 4.11 -7.03 8.98
N ASN A 140 5.00 -7.12 7.98
CA ASN A 140 4.93 -6.27 6.79
C ASN A 140 3.67 -6.50 5.97
N ASP A 141 3.19 -7.74 5.85
CA ASP A 141 1.93 -8.06 5.17
C ASP A 141 0.72 -7.45 5.89
N PHE A 142 0.69 -7.54 7.23
CA PHE A 142 -0.34 -6.91 8.05
C PHE A 142 -0.34 -5.37 7.90
N LEU A 143 0.83 -4.75 8.00
CA LEU A 143 0.97 -3.31 7.86
C LEU A 143 0.66 -2.85 6.42
N TYR A 144 1.03 -3.64 5.41
CA TYR A 144 0.64 -3.39 4.03
C TYR A 144 -0.88 -3.45 3.85
N TRP A 145 -1.53 -4.47 4.42
CA TRP A 145 -2.99 -4.58 4.39
C TRP A 145 -3.69 -3.37 5.05
N LEU A 146 -3.16 -2.89 6.17
CA LEU A 146 -3.66 -1.68 6.84
C LEU A 146 -3.57 -0.43 5.95
N LEU A 147 -2.44 -0.28 5.25
CA LEU A 147 -2.04 0.98 4.65
C LEU A 147 -2.26 1.07 3.13
N LYS A 148 -2.48 -0.06 2.43
CA LYS A 148 -2.76 -0.06 0.98
C LYS A 148 -4.08 0.64 0.66
N PRO A 149 -4.23 1.18 -0.57
CA PRO A 149 -5.52 1.62 -1.05
C PRO A 149 -6.54 0.47 -1.15
N ASP A 150 -7.83 0.78 -0.95
CA ASP A 150 -8.92 -0.11 -1.35
C ASP A 150 -9.25 0.02 -2.84
N GLN A 151 -10.21 -0.79 -3.31
CA GLN A 151 -10.69 -0.82 -4.69
C GLN A 151 -11.32 0.49 -5.18
N TYR A 152 -11.62 1.43 -4.27
CA TYR A 152 -12.17 2.75 -4.60
C TYR A 152 -11.11 3.86 -4.58
N GLY A 153 -9.84 3.51 -4.40
CA GLY A 153 -8.73 4.45 -4.31
C GLY A 153 -8.61 5.12 -2.93
N ASN A 154 -9.35 4.68 -1.91
CA ASN A 154 -9.19 5.23 -0.56
C ASN A 154 -7.84 4.80 0.00
N ARG A 155 -6.93 5.75 0.22
CA ARG A 155 -5.61 5.50 0.84
C ARG A 155 -5.74 5.08 2.31
N ASN A 156 -4.82 4.23 2.77
CA ASN A 156 -4.78 3.70 4.14
C ASN A 156 -6.12 3.11 4.59
N ALA A 157 -6.73 2.32 3.71
CA ALA A 157 -8.15 2.02 3.82
C ALA A 157 -8.50 1.29 5.12
N MET A 158 -7.82 0.19 5.42
CA MET A 158 -8.15 -0.60 6.61
C MET A 158 -7.78 0.15 7.89
N ALA A 159 -6.67 0.90 7.91
CA ALA A 159 -6.33 1.77 9.03
C ALA A 159 -7.44 2.78 9.34
N ARG A 160 -7.99 3.45 8.32
CA ARG A 160 -9.12 4.39 8.47
C ARG A 160 -10.39 3.69 8.92
N ARG A 161 -10.77 2.59 8.24
CA ARG A 161 -11.98 1.83 8.55
C ARG A 161 -11.97 1.29 9.97
N ILE A 162 -10.85 0.80 10.46
CA ILE A 162 -10.70 0.24 11.81
C ILE A 162 -10.70 1.34 12.88
N GLY A 163 -10.30 2.56 12.53
CA GLY A 163 -10.09 3.63 13.50
C GLY A 163 -8.69 3.60 14.12
N VAL A 164 -7.67 3.22 13.35
CA VAL A 164 -6.26 3.30 13.79
C VAL A 164 -5.84 4.76 13.90
N MET A 165 -5.32 5.12 15.06
CA MET A 165 -4.75 6.43 15.37
C MET A 165 -3.26 6.48 15.05
N TYR A 166 -2.49 5.46 15.48
CA TYR A 166 -1.10 5.29 15.09
C TYR A 166 -0.66 3.82 15.19
N LEU A 167 0.45 3.51 14.53
CA LEU A 167 1.12 2.22 14.52
C LEU A 167 2.58 2.42 14.89
N ILE A 168 3.19 1.48 15.62
CA ILE A 168 4.63 1.45 15.88
C ILE A 168 5.15 0.07 15.56
N TRP A 169 6.24 0.00 14.79
CA TRP A 169 6.91 -1.24 14.41
C TRP A 169 8.38 -0.97 14.12
N ASN A 170 9.27 -1.71 14.76
CA ASN A 170 10.70 -1.79 14.47
C ASN A 170 11.35 -0.40 14.26
N HIS A 171 11.35 0.41 15.32
CA HIS A 171 11.87 1.78 15.35
C HIS A 171 11.17 2.77 14.39
N LYS A 172 9.95 2.47 13.94
CA LYS A 172 9.19 3.37 13.07
C LYS A 172 7.77 3.56 13.57
N MET A 173 7.21 4.72 13.27
CA MET A 173 5.83 5.08 13.59
C MET A 173 5.10 5.60 12.37
N TRP A 174 3.88 5.11 12.16
CA TRP A 174 2.92 5.67 11.20
C TRP A 174 1.78 6.34 11.96
N ARG A 175 1.32 7.49 11.48
CA ARG A 175 0.35 8.35 12.18
C ARG A 175 -0.84 8.65 11.28
N SER A 176 -2.04 8.30 11.73
CA SER A 176 -3.28 8.62 11.01
C SER A 176 -3.48 10.13 10.87
N TYR A 177 -3.05 10.90 11.87
CA TYR A 177 -3.10 12.36 11.89
C TYR A 177 -1.97 13.06 11.10
N ASN A 178 -1.04 12.30 10.49
CA ASN A 178 -0.07 12.82 9.53
C ASN A 178 0.30 11.74 8.49
N PRO A 179 -0.68 11.31 7.67
CA PRO A 179 -0.53 10.10 6.85
C PRO A 179 0.40 10.32 5.65
N SER A 180 0.57 11.57 5.20
CA SER A 180 1.46 11.94 4.09
C SER A 180 2.94 11.80 4.44
N ALA A 181 3.31 11.92 5.72
CA ALA A 181 4.69 11.70 6.18
C ALA A 181 5.13 10.24 6.11
N GLY A 182 4.19 9.30 5.95
CA GLY A 182 4.50 7.87 5.91
C GLY A 182 5.04 7.36 7.26
N TRP A 183 6.01 6.44 7.18
CA TRP A 183 6.69 5.91 8.36
C TRP A 183 7.86 6.83 8.74
N LEU A 184 7.81 7.38 9.94
CA LEU A 184 8.88 8.20 10.52
C LEU A 184 9.68 7.41 11.56
N PRO A 185 10.93 7.79 11.87
CA PRO A 185 11.68 7.21 12.98
C PRO A 185 10.91 7.30 14.31
N TYR A 186 11.06 6.27 15.14
CA TYR A 186 10.52 6.19 16.49
C TYR A 186 11.65 5.92 17.48
N SER A 187 11.74 6.77 18.52
CA SER A 187 12.80 6.73 19.53
C SER A 187 12.24 6.62 20.95
N GLY A 188 11.05 6.01 21.10
CA GLY A 188 10.54 5.66 22.43
C GLY A 188 11.39 4.59 23.11
N SER A 189 11.17 4.40 24.41
CA SER A 189 11.97 3.48 25.23
C SER A 189 11.88 2.02 24.78
N ASN A 190 10.75 1.63 24.19
CA ASN A 190 10.57 0.34 23.55
C ASN A 190 10.74 0.46 22.04
N PRO A 191 11.70 -0.21 21.41
CA PRO A 191 11.91 -0.10 19.98
C PRO A 191 10.88 -0.85 19.12
N HIS A 192 9.95 -1.60 19.73
CA HIS A 192 8.93 -2.39 19.03
C HIS A 192 9.53 -3.39 18.03
N THR A 193 10.62 -4.06 18.44
CA THR A 193 11.31 -5.07 17.62
C THR A 193 10.73 -6.47 17.79
N ASP A 194 9.85 -6.68 18.77
CA ASP A 194 9.25 -7.96 19.13
C ASP A 194 7.71 -7.96 19.08
N HIS A 195 7.10 -6.83 18.74
CA HIS A 195 5.65 -6.69 18.51
C HIS A 195 5.32 -5.49 17.64
N VAL A 196 4.15 -5.54 17.00
CA VAL A 196 3.50 -4.38 16.41
C VAL A 196 2.55 -3.78 17.43
N HIS A 197 2.68 -2.48 17.70
CA HIS A 197 1.74 -1.72 18.52
C HIS A 197 0.70 -1.04 17.62
N ILE A 198 -0.56 -1.17 17.99
CA ILE A 198 -1.71 -0.58 17.32
C ILE A 198 -2.48 0.24 18.33
N SER A 199 -2.56 1.56 18.10
CA SER A 199 -3.38 2.44 18.90
C SER A 199 -4.67 2.80 18.16
N LEU A 200 -5.82 2.58 18.80
CA LEU A 200 -7.12 2.93 18.25
C LEU A 200 -7.61 4.29 18.77
N SER A 201 -8.36 5.00 17.94
CA SER A 201 -9.23 6.08 18.41
C SER A 201 -10.37 5.52 19.26
N TRP A 202 -11.10 6.38 19.95
CA TRP A 202 -12.30 5.95 20.69
C TRP A 202 -13.36 5.33 19.78
N ASP A 203 -13.54 5.85 18.56
CA ASP A 203 -14.50 5.29 17.61
C ASP A 203 -14.08 3.90 17.14
N GLY A 204 -12.79 3.69 16.89
CA GLY A 204 -12.26 2.35 16.56
C GLY A 204 -12.42 1.38 17.73
N ALA A 205 -12.02 1.82 18.93
CA ALA A 205 -12.08 1.03 20.16
C ALA A 205 -13.52 0.61 20.55
N LEU A 206 -14.51 1.46 20.26
CA LEU A 206 -15.92 1.26 20.60
C LEU A 206 -16.76 0.73 19.43
N ARG A 207 -16.12 0.25 18.36
CA ARG A 207 -16.80 -0.33 17.18
C ARG A 207 -17.74 0.64 16.43
N LYS A 208 -17.38 1.91 16.30
CA LYS A 208 -18.23 2.95 15.67
C LYS A 208 -17.85 3.28 14.23
N THR A 209 -16.63 2.96 13.81
CA THR A 209 -16.15 3.22 12.45
C THR A 209 -16.76 2.29 11.40
N THR A 210 -16.56 2.60 10.11
CA THR A 210 -17.15 1.83 8.99
C THR A 210 -16.70 0.38 8.93
N TRP A 211 -15.55 0.01 9.50
CA TRP A 211 -15.16 -1.40 9.65
C TRP A 211 -16.20 -2.19 10.45
N TRP A 212 -16.94 -1.58 11.35
CA TRP A 212 -17.91 -2.28 12.20
C TRP A 212 -19.34 -2.11 11.71
N THR A 213 -19.65 -0.95 11.14
CA THR A 213 -21.03 -0.52 10.86
C THR A 213 -21.43 -0.64 9.38
N GLN A 214 -20.48 -0.81 8.46
CA GLN A 214 -20.74 -0.76 7.01
C GLN A 214 -20.07 -1.91 6.21
N ARG A 215 -19.81 -3.06 6.86
CA ARG A 215 -19.46 -4.28 6.14
C ARG A 215 -20.69 -4.75 5.35
N THR A 216 -20.50 -5.07 4.08
CA THR A 216 -21.52 -5.75 3.29
C THR A 216 -21.23 -7.25 3.25
N GLY A 217 -22.26 -8.09 3.03
CA GLY A 217 -22.13 -9.55 3.10
C GLY A 217 -22.39 -10.14 4.49
N ALA A 218 -22.42 -11.47 4.59
CA ALA A 218 -22.66 -12.14 5.85
C ALA A 218 -21.62 -11.70 6.89
N ALA A 219 -22.08 -11.22 8.04
CA ALA A 219 -21.22 -10.92 9.17
C ALA A 219 -20.65 -12.24 9.68
N THR A 220 -19.53 -12.70 9.11
CA THR A 220 -18.75 -13.74 9.76
C THR A 220 -18.25 -13.10 11.06
N PRO A 221 -18.64 -13.63 12.25
CA PRO A 221 -18.03 -13.19 13.49
C PRO A 221 -16.52 -13.26 13.33
N MET A 222 -15.81 -12.22 13.79
CA MET A 222 -14.35 -12.23 13.74
C MET A 222 -13.90 -13.52 14.46
N PRO A 223 -13.13 -14.40 13.80
CA PRO A 223 -12.83 -15.70 14.35
C PRO A 223 -12.14 -15.54 15.69
N SER A 224 -12.59 -16.27 16.70
CA SER A 224 -11.87 -16.35 17.97
C SER A 224 -10.46 -16.90 17.71
N PRO A 225 -9.45 -16.47 18.48
CA PRO A 225 -8.11 -17.05 18.41
C PRO A 225 -8.16 -18.57 18.53
N PRO A 226 -7.28 -19.31 17.83
CA PRO A 226 -7.10 -20.74 18.07
C PRO A 226 -6.75 -21.01 19.54
N ALA A 227 -7.21 -22.14 20.07
CA ALA A 227 -6.84 -22.59 21.41
C ALA A 227 -5.31 -22.76 21.51
N GLY A 228 -4.69 -22.18 22.56
CA GLY A 228 -3.24 -22.28 22.80
C GLY A 228 -2.45 -20.97 22.65
N VAL A 229 -3.04 -19.89 22.11
CA VAL A 229 -2.42 -18.55 22.13
C VAL A 229 -2.73 -17.88 23.47
N SER A 230 -1.71 -17.70 24.30
CA SER A 230 -1.88 -17.13 25.64
C SER A 230 -1.83 -15.59 25.62
N ARG A 231 -2.57 -14.99 26.56
CA ARG A 231 -2.33 -13.61 26.98
C ARG A 231 -1.06 -13.62 27.83
N GLU A 232 0.10 -13.65 27.20
CA GLU A 232 1.36 -13.52 27.94
C GLU A 232 1.62 -12.05 28.27
N ARG A 233 2.22 -11.79 29.43
CA ARG A 233 2.49 -10.44 29.92
C ARG A 233 3.50 -9.78 28.99
N ALA A 234 3.02 -8.93 28.08
CA ALA A 234 3.86 -7.99 27.35
C ALA A 234 4.80 -7.29 28.38
N PRO A 235 6.09 -7.05 28.05
CA PRO A 235 7.06 -6.51 28.99
C PRO A 235 6.48 -5.32 29.77
N THR A 236 6.65 -5.38 31.09
CA THR A 236 6.00 -4.51 32.06
C THR A 236 6.34 -3.04 31.83
N ASP A 237 5.30 -2.20 31.88
CA ASP A 237 5.34 -0.74 31.97
C ASP A 237 6.28 -0.03 30.99
N ILE A 238 5.92 -0.12 29.71
CA ILE A 238 6.52 0.71 28.68
C ILE A 238 5.56 1.88 28.46
N THR A 239 6.03 3.08 28.78
CA THR A 239 5.37 4.30 28.35
C THR A 239 5.57 4.42 26.85
N ASP A 240 4.60 3.98 26.05
CA ASP A 240 4.54 4.36 24.65
C ASP A 240 4.21 5.84 24.59
N SER A 241 5.26 6.65 24.52
CA SER A 241 5.12 8.09 24.31
C SER A 241 5.10 8.34 22.80
N PRO A 242 4.00 8.87 22.24
CA PRO A 242 3.97 9.31 20.85
C PRO A 242 4.76 10.61 20.76
N ARG A 243 6.09 10.51 20.55
CA ARG A 243 6.92 11.63 20.10
C ARG A 243 6.99 11.60 18.57
#